data_AF-A0A2L2YKY1-F1
#
_entry.id   AF-A0A2L2YKY1-F1
#
_cell.length_a   1.000
_cell.length_b   1.000
_cell.length_c   1.000
_cell.angle_alpha   90.00
_cell.angle_beta   90.00
_cell.angle_gamma   90.00
#
_symmetry.space_group_name_H-M   'P 1'
#
loop_
_entity.id
_entity.type
_entity.pdbx_description
1 polymer ?
#
loop_
_entity_poly.entity_id
_entity_poly.type
_entity_poly.pdbx_seq_one_letter_code
_entity_poly.pdbx_strand_id
1 'polypeptide(L)' 'ICSLYNESFSQRQYLTLHARTHTGKKPYSCDICNRSFSRGNLLSQHRRVLTGEKPYSCSVGNMSFSL' A
#
# COMPACT_ATOMS: atom_id res chain seq x y z
N ILE A 1 17.61 -1.32 12.51
CA ILE A 1 17.21 -0.26 13.46
C ILE A 1 17.09 1.04 12.68
N CYS A 2 16.03 1.84 12.91
CA CYS A 2 15.93 3.20 12.39
C CYS A 2 16.65 4.16 13.32
N SER A 3 17.57 4.97 12.78
CA SER A 3 18.44 5.86 13.58
C SER A 3 17.72 7.07 14.17
N LEU A 4 16.51 7.41 13.71
CA LEU A 4 15.76 8.59 14.18
C LEU A 4 14.86 8.30 15.39
N TYR A 5 14.37 7.06 15.52
CA TYR A 5 13.39 6.68 16.56
C TYR A 5 13.76 5.38 17.29
N ASN A 6 14.96 4.83 17.05
CA ASN A 6 15.45 3.56 17.61
C ASN A 6 14.50 2.36 17.39
N GLU A 7 13.65 2.41 16.37
CA GLU A 7 12.76 1.31 16.02
C GLU A 7 13.54 0.15 15.39
N SER A 8 13.29 -1.07 15.89
CA SER A 8 13.88 -2.30 15.37
C SER A 8 12.92 -3.00 14.41
N PHE A 9 13.43 -3.41 13.25
CA PHE A 9 12.69 -4.19 12.26
C PHE A 9 13.40 -5.51 12.04
N SER A 10 12.63 -6.61 12.09
CA SER A 10 13.15 -7.97 11.84
C SER A 10 13.58 -8.19 10.39
N GLN A 11 13.09 -7.38 9.45
CA GLN A 11 13.40 -7.51 8.02
C GLN A 11 13.80 -6.15 7.41
N ARG A 12 14.84 -6.18 6.55
CA ARG A 12 15.36 -4.98 5.87
C ARG A 12 14.30 -4.23 5.05
N GLN A 13 13.39 -4.97 4.41
CA GLN A 13 12.32 -4.36 3.61
C GLN A 13 11.40 -3.45 4.44
N TYR A 14 11.10 -3.82 5.69
CA TYR A 14 10.29 -3.00 6.58
C TYR A 14 11.03 -1.76 7.04
N LEU A 15 12.35 -1.86 7.29
CA LEU A 15 13.18 -0.69 7.59
C LEU A 15 13.22 0.29 6.41
N THR A 16 13.44 -0.19 5.18
CA THR A 16 13.43 0.66 3.98
C THR A 16 12.08 1.34 3.79
N LEU A 17 10.99 0.61 4.03
CA LEU A 17 9.65 1.14 3.92
C LEU A 17 9.35 2.17 5.00
N HIS A 18 9.76 1.90 6.23
CA HIS A 18 9.69 2.84 7.35
C HIS A 18 10.47 4.11 7.03
N ALA A 19 11.68 4.03 6.46
CA ALA A 19 12.44 5.23 6.08
C ALA A 19 11.73 6.16 5.08
N ARG A 20 10.73 5.66 4.34
CA ARG A 20 9.88 6.51 3.47
C ARG A 20 8.95 7.43 4.27
N THR A 21 8.64 7.12 5.53
CA THR A 21 7.84 8.00 6.40
C THR A 21 8.61 9.24 6.81
N HIS A 22 9.94 9.14 6.97
CA HIS A 22 10.80 10.28 7.26
C HIS A 22 11.04 11.17 6.03
N THR A 23 11.26 10.55 4.88
CA THR A 23 11.60 11.27 3.65
C THR A 23 10.39 11.73 2.83
N GLY A 24 9.19 11.26 3.18
CA GLY A 24 7.98 11.49 2.40
C GLY A 24 7.99 10.84 1.01
N LYS A 25 8.95 9.96 0.70
CA LYS A 25 9.09 9.33 -0.62
C LYS A 25 7.85 8.49 -0.95
N LYS A 26 7.23 8.79 -2.10
CA LYS A 26 6.05 8.11 -2.63
C LYS A 26 6.31 7.64 -4.07
N PRO A 27 7.05 6.53 -4.26
CA PRO A 27 7.49 6.11 -5.59
C PRO A 27 6.39 5.49 -6.46
N TYR A 28 5.20 5.23 -5.91
CA TYR A 28 4.10 4.60 -6.64
C TYR A 28 3.03 5.63 -6.96
N SER A 29 2.91 6.04 -8.22
CA SER A 29 1.88 6.97 -8.70
C SER A 29 0.73 6.23 -9.35
N CYS A 30 -0.48 6.73 -9.11
CA CYS A 30 -1.68 6.31 -9.84
C CYS A 30 -1.68 6.97 -11.21
N ASP A 31 -1.82 6.15 -12.24
CA ASP A 31 -1.94 6.54 -13.64
C ASP A 31 -3.26 7.24 -13.99
N ILE A 32 -4.31 7.05 -13.17
CA ILE A 32 -5.65 7.61 -13.40
C ILE A 32 -5.78 9.02 -12.80
N CYS A 33 -5.34 9.22 -11.55
CA CYS A 33 -5.53 10.47 -10.82
C CYS A 33 -4.23 11.14 -10.35
N ASN A 34 -3.06 10.61 -10.74
CA ASN A 34 -1.72 11.10 -10.38
C ASN A 34 -1.40 11.13 -8.87
N ARG A 35 -2.26 10.54 -8.02
CA ARG A 35 -2.00 10.42 -6.58
C ARG A 35 -0.86 9.45 -6.32
N SER A 36 0.08 9.84 -5.46
CA SER A 36 1.26 9.05 -5.14
C SER A 36 1.18 8.39 -3.75
N PHE A 37 1.76 7.18 -3.64
CA PHE A 37 1.74 6.30 -2.48
C PHE A 37 3.15 5.83 -2.11
N SER A 38 3.36 5.56 -0.82
CA SER A 38 4.64 5.06 -0.29
C SER A 38 4.81 3.54 -0.45
N ARG A 39 3.72 2.82 -0.76
CA ARG A 39 3.66 1.36 -0.91
C ARG A 39 2.84 0.96 -2.14
N GLY A 40 3.25 -0.12 -2.81
CA GLY A 40 2.55 -0.65 -3.98
C GLY A 40 1.17 -1.24 -3.65
N ASN A 41 1.03 -1.91 -2.51
CA ASN A 41 -0.27 -2.46 -2.08
C ASN A 41 -1.33 -1.36 -1.85
N LEU A 42 -0.93 -0.19 -1.34
CA LEU A 42 -1.81 0.97 -1.19
C LEU A 42 -2.25 1.54 -2.54
N LEU A 43 -1.35 1.59 -3.53
CA LEU A 43 -1.72 1.99 -4.90
C LEU A 43 -2.70 0.97 -5.51
N SER A 44 -2.45 -0.33 -5.35
CA SER A 44 -3.35 -1.38 -5.85
C SER A 44 -4.76 -1.28 -5.24
N GLN A 45 -4.85 -1.12 -3.91
CA GLN A 45 -6.12 -0.90 -3.21
C GLN A 45 -6.82 0.37 -3.72
N HIS A 46 -6.08 1.48 -3.82
CA HIS A 46 -6.62 2.73 -4.34
C HIS A 46 -7.18 2.58 -5.76
N ARG A 47 -6.48 1.85 -6.63
CA ARG A 47 -6.93 1.62 -8.01
C ARG A 47 -8.24 0.83 -8.05
N ARG A 48 -8.43 -0.14 -7.16
CA ARG A 48 -9.70 -0.89 -7.04
C ARG A 48 -10.89 0.00 -6.73
N VAL A 49 -10.69 1.07 -5.94
CA VAL A 49 -11.75 2.06 -5.66
C VAL A 49 -12.13 2.83 -6.92
N LEU A 50 -11.16 3.14 -7.78
CA LEU A 50 -11.40 3.84 -9.04
C LEU A 50 -12.06 2.94 -10.10
N THR A 51 -11.63 1.68 -10.20
CA THR A 51 -12.12 0.74 -11.21
C THR A 51 -13.37 -0.04 -10.77
N GLY A 52 -13.71 -0.02 -9.48
CA GLY A 52 -14.75 -0.86 -8.90
C GLY A 52 -14.39 -2.35 -8.85
N GLU A 53 -13.12 -2.71 -9.05
CA GLU A 53 -12.67 -4.10 -9.09
C GLU A 53 -12.86 -4.78 -7.71
N LYS A 54 -13.55 -5.92 -7.70
CA LYS A 54 -13.82 -6.74 -6.51
C LYS A 54 -13.24 -8.16 -6.69
N PRO A 55 -11.92 -8.31 -6.53
CA PRO A 55 -11.25 -9.57 -6.84
C PRO A 55 -11.49 -10.67 -5.78
N TYR A 56 -12.05 -10.31 -4.62
CA TYR A 56 -12.35 -11.27 -3.55
C TYR A 56 -13.83 -11.61 -3.56
N SER A 57 -14.15 -12.86 -3.91
CA SER A 57 -15.49 -13.42 -3.90
C SER A 57 -15.62 -14.51 -2.82
N CYS A 58 -16.67 -14.45 -2.02
CA CYS A 58 -17.04 -15.52 -1.09
C CYS A 58 -18.10 -16.43 -1.71
N SER A 59 -17.79 -17.72 -1.86
CA SER A 59 -18.69 -18.74 -2.45
C SER A 59 -19.86 -19.13 -1.54
N VAL A 60 -19.80 -18.81 -0.24
CA VAL A 60 -20.83 -19.17 0.74
C VAL A 60 -22.05 -18.23 0.68
N GLY A 61 -21.98 -17.13 -0.08
CA GLY A 61 -23.10 -16.18 -0.17
C GLY A 61 -23.09 -15.21 -1.35
N ASN A 62 -22.33 -15.47 -2.42
CA ASN A 62 -22.20 -14.58 -3.59
C ASN A 62 -21.88 -13.11 -3.25
N MET A 63 -21.09 -12.88 -2.20
CA MET A 63 -20.64 -11.54 -1.84
C MET A 63 -19.23 -11.28 -2.38
N SER A 64 -19.07 -10.16 -3.09
CA SER A 64 -17.79 -9.71 -3.64
C SER A 64 -17.35 -8.40 -2.99
N PHE A 65 -16.09 -8.31 -2.59
CA PHE A 65 -15.53 -7.18 -1.85
C PHE A 65 -14.22 -6.69 -2.48
N SER A 66 -13.95 -5.39 -2.31
CA SER A 66 -12.66 -4.78 -2.61
C SER A 66 -11.93 -4.60 -1.28
N LEU A 67 -10.78 -5.25 -1.11
CA LEU A 67 -9.86 -4.98 0.01
C LEU A 67 -8.87 -3.88 -0.36
#